data_AF-A0A352NIP2-F1
#
_entry.id   AF-A0A352NIP2-F1
#
_cell.length_a   1.000
_cell.length_b   1.000
_cell.length_c   1.000
_cell.angle_alpha   90.00
_cell.angle_beta   90.00
_cell.angle_gamma   90.00
#
_symmetry.space_group_name_H-M   'P 1'
#
loop_
_entity.id
_entity.type
_entity.pdbx_description
1 polymer ?
#
loop_
_entity_poly.entity_id
_entity_poly.type
_entity_poly.pdbx_seq_one_letter_code
_entity_poly.pdbx_strand_id
1 'polypeptide(L)' 'SLQGKPFYLFKFRTMVVNAEQDSGPVLATENDPRITRVGRFLRSTRIDELPQLFNVLKG' A
#
# COMPACT_ATOMS: atom_id res chain seq x y z
N SER A 1 -1.11 11.05 -13.39
CA SER A 1 -1.80 12.29 -12.98
C SER A 1 -2.27 12.99 -14.25
N LEU A 2 -3.55 12.85 -14.61
CA LEU A 2 -4.10 13.54 -15.78
C LEU A 2 -4.27 15.01 -15.39
N GLN A 3 -3.41 15.90 -15.90
CA GLN A 3 -3.56 17.36 -15.83
C GLN A 3 -3.44 18.01 -14.42
N GLY A 4 -2.70 17.41 -13.49
CA GLY A 4 -2.32 18.09 -12.24
C GLY A 4 -3.45 18.33 -11.23
N LYS A 5 -4.65 17.76 -11.45
CA LYS A 5 -5.74 17.84 -10.49
C LYS A 5 -5.49 16.88 -9.32
N PRO A 6 -5.65 17.32 -8.05
CA PRO A 6 -5.60 16.40 -6.92
C PRO A 6 -6.70 15.34 -7.09
N PHE A 7 -6.34 14.09 -6.85
CA PHE A 7 -7.28 12.97 -6.91
C PHE A 7 -7.14 12.14 -5.64
N TYR A 8 -8.25 11.53 -5.24
CA TYR A 8 -8.26 10.63 -4.10
C TYR A 8 -7.58 9.32 -4.48
N LEU A 9 -6.55 8.96 -3.71
CA LEU A 9 -5.85 7.70 -3.83
C LEU A 9 -6.23 6.82 -2.64
N PHE A 10 -7.13 5.88 -2.87
CA PHE A 10 -7.45 4.86 -1.87
C PHE A 10 -6.37 3.78 -1.89
N LYS A 11 -5.83 3.45 -0.72
CA LYS A 11 -4.91 2.32 -0.53
C LYS A 11 -5.35 1.49 0.66
N PHE A 12 -5.13 0.20 0.61
CA PHE A 12 -5.38 -0.68 1.74
C PHE A 12 -4.37 -0.41 2.86
N ARG A 13 -4.87 -0.30 4.10
CA ARG A 13 -4.02 -0.17 5.29
C ARG A 13 -3.40 -1.53 5.62
N THR A 14 -2.10 -1.66 5.43
CA THR A 14 -1.36 -2.92 5.66
C THR A 14 -0.64 -2.95 7.02
N MET A 15 -0.54 -1.80 7.69
CA MET A 15 0.16 -1.62 8.97
C MET A 15 -0.81 -1.61 10.16
N VAL A 16 -0.35 -2.07 11.32
CA VAL A 16 -1.08 -1.99 12.59
C VAL A 16 -1.40 -0.54 12.96
N VAL A 17 -2.43 -0.34 13.77
CA VAL A 17 -2.74 0.96 14.37
C VAL A 17 -1.52 1.37 15.22
N ASN A 18 -1.09 2.62 15.12
CA ASN A 18 0.09 3.17 15.82
C ASN A 18 1.47 2.65 15.38
N ALA A 19 1.60 2.04 14.19
CA ALA A 19 2.89 1.60 13.65
C ALA A 19 4.00 2.66 13.62
N GLU A 20 3.65 3.95 13.61
CA GLU A 20 4.58 5.07 13.51
C GLU A 20 4.62 5.93 14.78
N GLN A 21 3.97 5.50 15.86
CA GLN A 21 3.79 6.30 17.07
C GLN A 21 5.13 6.69 17.72
N ASP A 22 6.08 5.76 17.80
CA ASP A 22 7.37 5.99 18.45
C ASP A 22 8.50 6.32 17.45
N SER A 23 8.39 5.87 16.20
CA SER A 23 9.43 6.01 15.18
C SER A 23 9.22 7.16 14.20
N GLY A 24 8.01 7.72 14.13
CA GLY A 24 7.58 8.52 12.98
C GLY A 24 7.45 7.70 11.69
N PRO A 25 7.22 8.36 10.54
CA PRO A 25 7.09 7.69 9.25
C PRO A 25 8.42 7.09 8.81
N VAL A 26 8.51 5.76 8.85
CA VAL A 26 9.69 4.98 8.49
C VAL A 26 9.30 3.95 7.44
N LEU A 27 10.14 3.80 6.41
CA LEU A 27 9.95 2.78 5.38
C LEU A 27 9.91 1.38 6.01
N ALA A 28 8.85 0.63 5.69
CA ALA A 28 8.69 -0.74 6.17
C ALA A 28 9.68 -1.68 5.47
N THR A 29 10.30 -2.57 6.23
CA THR A 29 11.15 -3.65 5.72
C THR A 29 10.32 -4.92 5.45
N GLU A 30 10.89 -5.88 4.70
CA GLU A 30 10.19 -7.10 4.27
C GLU A 30 9.58 -7.91 5.44
N ASN A 31 10.25 -7.91 6.59
CA ASN A 31 9.81 -8.62 7.80
C ASN A 31 9.39 -7.68 8.93
N ASP A 32 8.93 -6.47 8.60
CA ASP A 32 8.55 -5.48 9.59
C ASP A 32 7.39 -6.00 10.47
N PRO A 33 7.57 -6.07 11.82
CA PRO A 33 6.57 -6.61 12.74
C PRO A 33 5.30 -5.75 12.81
N ARG A 34 5.35 -4.52 12.30
CA ARG A 34 4.22 -3.60 12.24
C ARG A 34 3.28 -3.92 11.07
N ILE A 35 3.65 -4.83 10.18
CA ILE A 35 2.82 -5.30 9.08
C ILE A 35 1.83 -6.34 9.61
N THR A 36 0.54 -6.12 9.38
CA THR A 36 -0.51 -7.09 9.73
C THR A 36 -0.39 -8.36 8.89
N ARG A 37 -0.90 -9.50 9.38
CA ARG A 37 -0.90 -10.76 8.59
C ARG A 37 -1.58 -10.59 7.22
N VAL A 38 -2.72 -9.91 7.19
CA VAL A 38 -3.44 -9.58 5.95
C VAL A 38 -2.61 -8.61 5.10
N GLY A 39 -2.00 -7.59 5.69
CA GLY A 39 -1.12 -6.67 4.98
C GLY A 39 0.11 -7.34 4.37
N ARG A 40 0.66 -8.36 5.01
CA ARG A 40 1.75 -9.19 4.48
C ARG A 40 1.28 -9.97 3.25
N PHE A 41 0.11 -10.59 3.33
CA PHE A 41 -0.50 -11.29 2.20
C PHE A 41 -0.77 -10.35 1.01
N LEU A 42 -1.33 -9.16 1.26
CA LEU A 42 -1.60 -8.16 0.22
C LEU A 42 -0.31 -7.70 -0.49
N ARG A 43 0.77 -7.49 0.28
CA ARG A 43 2.09 -7.14 -0.25
C ARG A 43 2.72 -8.29 -1.04
N SER A 44 2.64 -9.53 -0.55
CA SER A 44 3.21 -10.69 -1.24
C SER A 44 2.48 -11.05 -2.53
N THR A 45 1.17 -10.80 -2.57
CA THR A 45 0.35 -11.10 -3.75
C THR A 45 0.31 -9.95 -4.74
N ARG A 46 0.88 -8.78 -4.38
CA ARG A 46 0.81 -7.52 -5.13
C ARG A 46 -0.60 -7.27 -5.67
N ILE A 47 -1.61 -7.53 -4.82
CA ILE A 47 -3.02 -7.29 -5.17
C ILE A 47 -3.25 -5.81 -5.52
N ASP A 48 -2.37 -4.91 -5.09
CA ASP A 48 -2.39 -3.50 -5.46
C ASP A 48 -1.95 -3.27 -6.93
N GLU A 49 -1.07 -4.12 -7.46
CA GLU A 49 -0.55 -4.06 -8.84
C GLU A 49 -1.49 -4.73 -9.85
N LEU A 50 -2.31 -5.70 -9.43
CA LEU A 50 -3.29 -6.34 -10.30
C LEU A 50 -4.31 -5.34 -10.90
N PRO A 51 -4.98 -4.46 -10.11
CA PRO A 51 -5.79 -3.36 -10.64
C PRO A 51 -5.02 -2.42 -11.57
N GLN A 52 -3.74 -2.18 -11.27
CA GLN A 52 -2.87 -1.35 -12.10
C GLN A 52 -2.58 -2.00 -13.45
N LEU A 53 -2.34 -3.31 -13.49
CA LEU A 53 -2.18 -4.10 -14.71
C LEU A 53 -3.48 -4.14 -15.51
N PHE A 54 -4.65 -4.30 -14.86
CA PHE A 54 -5.94 -4.22 -15.55
C PHE A 54 -6.17 -2.85 -16.17
N ASN A 55 -5.80 -1.76 -15.50
CA ASN A 55 -5.91 -0.41 -16.06
C ASN A 55 -5.03 -0.23 -17.32
N VAL A 56 -3.80 -0.76 -17.32
CA VAL A 56 -2.92 -0.75 -18.51
C VAL A 56 -3.44 -1.65 -19.63
N LEU A 57 -4.02 -2.81 -19.30
CA LEU A 57 -4.60 -3.72 -20.31
C LEU A 57 -5.91 -3.19 -20.91
N LYS A 58 -6.66 -2.36 -20.17
CA LYS A 58 -7.88 -1.71 -20.66
C LYS A 58 -7.61 -0.40 -21.41
N GLY A 59 -6.38 0.12 -21.38
CA GLY A 59 -6.01 1.40 -21.99
C GLY A 59 -4.52 1.70 -21.92
#